data_AF-A0A661UK48-F1
#
_entry.id   AF-A0A661UK48-F1
#
_cell.length_a   1.000
_cell.length_b   1.000
_cell.length_c   1.000
_cell.angle_alpha   90.00
_cell.angle_beta   90.00
_cell.angle_gamma   90.00
#
_symmetry.space_group_name_H-M   'P 1'
#
loop_
_entity.id
_entity.type
_entity.pdbx_description
1 polymer ?
#
loop_
_entity_poly.entity_id
_entity_poly.type
_entity_poly.pdbx_seq_one_letter_code
_entity_poly.pdbx_strand_id
1 'polypeptide(L)' 'GQKVKVFTFPNGSLGTSDQLSSGQHSITWDGTDQNNQVVSSGVYFYQLEVDGKAVANKKCLLLK' A
#
# COMPACT_ATOMS: atom_id res chain seq x y z
N GLY A 1 14.95 11.72 -0.75
CA GLY A 1 14.93 10.32 -0.28
C GLY A 1 13.76 9.61 -0.93
N GLN A 2 13.94 8.37 -1.39
CA GLN A 2 12.89 7.55 -2.01
C GLN A 2 11.78 7.29 -1.00
N LYS A 3 10.53 7.69 -1.31
CA LYS A 3 9.37 7.50 -0.42
C LYS A 3 8.64 6.23 -0.85
N VAL A 4 8.56 5.24 0.04
CA VAL A 4 7.87 3.97 -0.18
C VAL A 4 6.67 3.92 0.75
N LYS A 5 5.46 3.70 0.20
CA LYS A 5 4.27 3.39 0.99
C LYS A 5 4.02 1.90 0.88
N VAL A 6 4.04 1.22 2.03
CA VAL A 6 3.75 -0.20 2.12
C VAL A 6 2.25 -0.33 2.34
N PHE A 7 1.60 -1.10 1.48
CA PHE A 7 0.19 -1.43 1.63
C PHE A 7 0.12 -2.86 2.16
N THR A 8 -0.23 -2.98 3.44
CA THR A 8 -0.39 -4.27 4.09
C THR A 8 -1.88 -4.61 4.09
N PHE A 9 -2.23 -5.73 3.48
CA PHE A 9 -3.55 -6.33 3.70
C PHE A 9 -3.45 -7.20 4.97
N PRO A 10 -4.23 -6.90 6.03
CA PRO A 10 -4.25 -7.76 7.20
C PRO A 10 -4.97 -9.05 6.83
N ASN A 11 -4.21 -10.13 6.62
CA ASN A 11 -4.78 -11.45 6.78
C ASN A 11 -4.91 -11.69 8.29
N GLY A 12 -6.15 -11.66 8.75
CA GLY A 12 -6.61 -11.79 10.14
C GLY A 12 -5.55 -12.20 11.17
N SER A 13 -5.21 -11.28 12.05
CA SER A 13 -4.65 -11.60 13.38
C SER A 13 -5.01 -10.46 14.33
N LEU A 14 -6.27 -10.47 14.77
CA LEU A 14 -6.80 -9.98 16.06
C LEU A 14 -8.33 -9.95 15.97
N GLY A 15 -8.97 -11.11 16.18
CA GLY A 15 -10.37 -11.19 16.63
C GLY A 15 -11.49 -10.53 15.82
N THR A 16 -11.23 -10.07 14.60
CA THR A 16 -12.25 -9.52 13.70
C THR A 16 -12.14 -10.20 12.34
N SER A 17 -13.25 -10.79 11.94
CA SER A 17 -13.40 -11.66 10.77
C SER A 17 -13.44 -10.83 9.48
N ASP A 18 -12.36 -10.11 9.18
CA ASP A 18 -12.20 -9.50 7.86
C ASP A 18 -11.19 -10.32 7.06
N GLN A 19 -11.53 -11.60 6.84
CA GLN A 19 -10.95 -12.31 5.70
C GLN A 19 -11.41 -11.56 4.45
N LEU A 20 -10.48 -10.86 3.80
CA LEU A 20 -10.71 -10.30 2.48
C LEU A 20 -11.16 -11.45 1.58
N SER A 21 -12.45 -11.46 1.27
CA SER A 21 -13.03 -12.48 0.41
C SER A 21 -12.30 -12.49 -0.93
N SER A 22 -12.21 -13.67 -1.55
CA SER A 22 -11.63 -13.79 -2.89
C SER A 22 -12.35 -12.83 -3.84
N GLY A 23 -11.61 -11.89 -4.41
CA GLY A 23 -12.21 -10.82 -5.20
C GLY A 23 -11.22 -9.72 -5.52
N GLN A 24 -11.71 -8.71 -6.22
CA GLN A 24 -10.91 -7.56 -6.58
C GLN A 24 -10.88 -6.56 -5.41
N HIS A 25 -9.70 -6.33 -4.87
CA HIS A 25 -9.46 -5.33 -3.82
C HIS A 25 -8.73 -4.13 -4.42
N SER A 26 -9.12 -2.93 -4.00
CA SER A 26 -8.52 -1.67 -4.46
C SER A 26 -8.09 -0.83 -3.29
N ILE A 27 -6.86 -0.31 -3.34
CA ILE A 27 -6.34 0.63 -2.36
C ILE A 27 -6.10 1.96 -3.08
N THR A 28 -6.69 3.02 -2.53
CA THR A 28 -6.46 4.38 -3.01
C THR A 28 -5.42 5.05 -2.13
N TRP A 29 -4.38 5.58 -2.75
CA TRP A 29 -3.42 6.43 -2.07
C TRP A 29 -3.80 7.90 -2.26
N ASP A 30 -3.90 8.61 -1.14
CA ASP A 30 -4.20 10.04 -1.01
C ASP A 30 -3.01 10.96 -1.33
N GLY A 31 -1.86 10.41 -1.73
CA GLY A 31 -0.67 11.19 -2.03
C GLY A 31 0.06 11.71 -0.79
N THR A 32 -0.16 11.09 0.38
CA THR A 32 0.54 11.44 1.64
C THR A 32 1.57 10.37 2.04
N ASP A 33 2.68 10.78 2.65
CA ASP A 33 3.65 9.86 3.25
C ASP A 33 3.20 9.37 4.65
N GLN A 34 4.07 8.61 5.33
CA GLN A 34 3.79 8.04 6.65
C GLN A 34 3.57 9.09 7.75
N ASN A 35 4.04 10.32 7.54
CA ASN A 35 3.84 11.44 8.46
C ASN A 35 2.60 12.28 8.06
N ASN A 36 1.72 11.73 7.21
CA ASN A 36 0.59 12.43 6.60
C ASN A 36 0.99 13.69 5.80
N GLN A 37 2.23 13.77 5.34
CA GLN A 37 2.69 14.91 4.54
C GLN A 37 2.47 14.66 3.06
N VAL A 38 1.91 15.65 2.35
CA VAL A 38 1.71 15.59 0.91
C VAL A 38 3.07 15.41 0.22
N VAL A 39 3.13 14.45 -0.68
CA VAL A 39 4.34 14.17 -1.45
C VAL A 39 4.35 14.95 -2.77
N SER A 40 5.53 15.26 -3.30
CA SER A 40 5.70 15.96 -4.58
C SER A 40 5.43 15.04 -5.78
N SER A 41 5.27 15.59 -6.97
CA SER A 41 5.29 14.77 -8.19
C SER A 41 6.61 13.98 -8.28
N GLY A 42 6.56 12.72 -8.72
CA GLY A 42 7.75 11.87 -8.78
C GLY A 42 7.46 10.39 -8.98
N VAL A 43 8.52 9.60 -9.04
CA VAL A 43 8.43 8.13 -9.13
C VAL A 43 8.35 7.55 -7.73
N TYR A 44 7.31 6.76 -7.48
CA TYR A 44 7.03 6.09 -6.23
C TYR A 44 7.05 4.58 -6.41
N PHE A 45 7.41 3.88 -5.34
CA PHE A 45 7.40 2.43 -5.29
C PHE A 45 6.33 2.01 -4.30
N TYR A 46 5.57 0.99 -4.67
CA TYR A 46 4.64 0.34 -3.78
C TYR A 46 4.95 -1.15 -3.73
N GLN A 47 4.90 -1.68 -2.52
CA GLN A 47 5.08 -3.08 -2.20
C GLN A 47 3.77 -3.60 -1.63
N LEU A 48 3.29 -4.69 -2.22
CA LEU A 48 2.14 -5.44 -1.77
C LEU A 48 2.62 -6.58 -0.89
N GLU A 49 2.18 -6.60 0.37
CA GLU A 49 2.49 -7.65 1.32
C GLU A 49 1.25 -8.45 1.70
N VAL A 50 1.39 -9.78 1.67
CA VAL A 50 0.39 -10.75 2.11
C VAL A 50 1.08 -11.71 3.07
N ASP A 51 0.53 -11.89 4.27
CA ASP A 51 1.12 -12.73 5.34
C ASP A 51 2.59 -12.39 5.65
N GLY A 52 2.93 -11.09 5.66
CA GLY A 52 4.30 -10.62 5.90
C GLY A 52 5.29 -10.95 4.78
N LYS A 53 4.79 -11.41 3.62
CA LYS A 53 5.60 -11.68 2.43
C LYS A 53 5.28 -10.70 1.32
N ALA A 54 6.32 -10.12 0.71
CA ALA A 54 6.18 -9.30 -0.48
C ALA A 54 5.73 -10.18 -1.66
N VAL A 55 4.51 -9.95 -2.16
CA VAL A 55 3.95 -10.69 -3.30
C VAL A 55 4.00 -9.90 -4.59
N ALA A 56 4.11 -8.57 -4.53
CA ALA A 56 4.31 -7.74 -5.72
C ALA A 56 5.06 -6.45 -5.39
N ASN A 57 5.90 -6.03 -6.33
CA ASN A 57 6.61 -4.76 -6.30
C ASN A 57 6.39 -4.05 -7.63
N LYS A 58 5.90 -2.81 -7.56
CA LYS A 58 5.65 -2.01 -8.76
C LYS A 58 6.03 -0.56 -8.53
N LYS A 59 6.26 0.14 -9.63
CA LYS A 59 6.53 1.57 -9.67
C LYS A 59 5.29 2.28 -10.19
N CYS A 60 4.96 3.43 -9.62
CA CYS A 60 3.99 4.36 -10.17
C CYS A 60 4.61 5.75 -10.29
N LEU A 61 4.06 6.55 -11.20
CA LEU A 61 4.35 7.96 -11.30
C LEU A 61 3.20 8.70 -10.63
N LEU A 62 3.50 9.50 -9.61
CA LEU A 62 2.54 10.45 -9.08
C LEU A 62 2.75 11.77 -9.79
N LEU A 63 1.70 12.26 -10.42
CA LEU A 63 1.64 13.57 -11.05
C LEU A 63 0.65 14.42 -10.25
N LYS A 64 1.09 15.59 -9.80
CA LYS A 64 0.24 16.63 -9.21
C LYS A 64 -0.46 17.43 -10.29
#